data_AF-D7L142-F1
#
_entry.id   AF-D7L142-F1
#
_cell.length_a   1.000
_cell.length_b   1.000
_cell.length_c   1.000
_cell.angle_alpha   90.00
_cell.angle_beta   90.00
_cell.angle_gamma   90.00
#
_symmetry.space_group_name_H-M   'P 1'
#
loop_
_entity.id
_entity.type
_entity.pdbx_description
1 polymer ?
#
loop_
_entity_poly.entity_id
_entity_poly.type
_entity_poly.pdbx_seq_one_letter_code
_entity_poly.pdbx_strand_id
1 'polypeptide(L)'
;MVIDIYQARPVICNPITGRYAILPDRYTYRKAYSFFGFDPIDKQYKVLSMAYPFGPGHHKILTFGDGDMTWRKIKCTLRHESRSEGICINGVLYYLGDTSQCVHYNAHCVTSRYVIVCFHVRSEKFTFINVERFCRLINYIRAI
;
A
#
# COMPACT_ATOMS: atom_id res chain seq x y z
N MET A 1 9.51 6.52 -4.46
CA MET A 1 10.01 5.47 -3.55
C MET A 1 9.84 5.98 -2.13
N VAL A 2 9.14 5.24 -1.26
CA VAL A 2 8.99 5.58 0.17
C VAL A 2 9.81 4.57 0.96
N ILE A 3 10.83 5.04 1.70
CA ILE A 3 11.73 4.21 2.51
C ILE A 3 11.41 4.48 3.98
N ASP A 4 10.98 3.47 4.73
CA ASP A 4 10.68 3.57 6.17
C ASP A 4 11.54 2.56 6.96
N ILE A 5 12.60 3.03 7.64
CA ILE A 5 13.38 2.25 8.62
C ILE A 5 13.62 3.14 9.85
N TYR A 6 13.22 2.68 11.05
CA TYR A 6 13.42 3.26 12.40
C TYR A 6 13.33 4.79 12.55
N GLN A 7 12.27 5.28 13.23
CA GLN A 7 12.01 6.73 13.43
C GLN A 7 12.20 7.58 12.16
N ALA A 8 11.72 7.08 11.01
CA ALA A 8 11.88 7.79 9.75
C ALA A 8 10.82 8.90 9.61
N ARG A 9 11.30 10.10 9.23
CA ARG A 9 10.49 11.10 8.53
C ARG A 9 10.31 10.63 7.10
N PRO A 10 9.14 10.11 6.71
CA PRO A 10 8.98 9.59 5.37
C PRO A 10 9.06 10.75 4.38
N VAL A 11 9.68 10.51 3.23
CA VAL A 11 9.76 11.49 2.15
C VAL A 11 9.23 10.89 0.86
N ILE A 12 8.57 11.72 0.05
CA ILE A 12 8.22 11.39 -1.33
C ILE A 12 9.03 12.28 -2.23
N CYS A 13 9.76 11.68 -3.15
CA CYS A 13 10.48 12.38 -4.18
C CYS A 13 9.78 12.20 -5.54
N ASN A 14 9.63 13.30 -6.27
CA ASN A 14 9.31 13.31 -7.69
C ASN A 14 10.63 13.27 -8.47
N PRO A 15 11.01 12.14 -9.09
CA PRO A 15 12.30 12.01 -9.74
C PRO A 15 12.44 12.85 -11.02
N ILE A 16 11.33 13.25 -11.65
CA ILE A 16 11.33 14.09 -12.86
C ILE A 16 11.70 15.53 -12.49
N THR A 17 11.14 16.04 -11.39
CA THR A 17 11.35 17.44 -10.98
C THR A 17 12.43 17.61 -9.92
N GLY A 18 12.91 16.52 -9.32
CA GLY A 18 13.81 16.53 -8.16
C GLY A 18 13.17 17.05 -6.86
N ARG A 19 11.90 17.47 -6.89
CA ARG A 19 11.19 17.99 -5.72
C ARG A 19 10.81 16.86 -4.78
N TYR A 20 10.76 17.15 -3.49
CA TYR A 20 10.29 16.23 -2.48
C TYR A 20 9.29 16.86 -1.51
N ALA A 21 8.47 16.02 -0.89
CA ALA A 21 7.57 16.38 0.19
C ALA A 21 7.90 15.52 1.42
N ILE A 22 7.99 16.17 2.58
CA ILE A 22 8.13 15.50 3.87
C ILE A 22 6.73 15.11 4.34
N LEU A 23 6.57 13.84 4.71
CA LEU A 23 5.30 13.34 5.22
C LEU A 23 5.21 13.55 6.73
N PRO A 24 3.99 13.61 7.29
CA PRO A 24 3.80 13.65 8.73
C PRO A 24 4.46 12.46 9.40
N ASP A 25 5.08 12.71 10.56
CA ASP A 25 5.80 11.70 11.33
C ASP A 25 4.93 10.47 11.57
N ARG A 26 5.51 9.30 11.30
CA ARG A 26 4.84 8.03 11.50
C ARG A 26 5.69 7.14 12.38
N TYR A 27 5.37 7.13 13.66
CA TYR A 27 5.96 6.17 14.60
C TYR A 27 5.50 4.75 14.25
N THR A 28 6.44 3.94 13.78
CA THR A 28 6.28 2.49 13.67
C THR A 28 7.43 1.83 14.41
N TYR A 29 7.12 0.89 15.30
CA TYR A 29 8.13 0.16 16.07
C TYR A 29 8.72 -1.03 15.27
N ARG A 30 8.15 -1.32 14.11
CA ARG A 30 8.44 -2.51 13.29
C ARG A 30 8.36 -2.17 11.80
N LYS A 31 8.70 -3.14 10.96
CA LYS A 31 8.63 -3.05 9.49
C LYS A 31 7.29 -2.47 9.02
N ALA A 32 7.36 -1.46 8.16
CA ALA A 32 6.22 -0.88 7.47
C ALA A 32 6.45 -0.92 5.96
N TYR A 33 5.38 -1.09 5.20
CA TYR A 33 5.38 -0.97 3.75
C TYR A 33 4.49 0.21 3.36
N SER A 34 5.00 1.06 2.48
CA SER A 34 4.29 2.26 2.03
C SER A 34 4.20 2.24 0.51
N PHE A 35 3.02 2.55 -0.02
CA PHE A 35 2.70 2.49 -1.44
C PHE A 35 2.07 3.80 -1.87
N PHE A 36 2.47 4.26 -3.04
CA PHE A 36 1.97 5.49 -3.62
C PHE A 36 0.91 5.18 -4.67
N GLY A 37 -0.25 5.83 -4.57
CA GLY A 37 -1.35 5.71 -5.52
C GLY A 37 -1.81 7.08 -6.01
N PHE A 38 -2.32 7.12 -7.24
CA PHE A 38 -2.90 8.31 -7.85
C PHE A 38 -4.34 8.00 -8.26
N ASP A 39 -5.28 8.83 -7.83
CA ASP A 39 -6.65 8.83 -8.32
C ASP A 39 -6.74 9.76 -9.55
N PRO A 40 -6.94 9.22 -10.77
CA PRO A 40 -7.02 10.04 -11.97
C PRO A 40 -8.29 10.88 -12.06
N ILE A 41 -9.34 10.56 -11.29
CA ILE A 41 -10.61 11.28 -11.36
C ILE A 41 -10.54 12.56 -10.54
N ASP A 42 -10.26 12.44 -9.24
CA ASP A 42 -10.13 13.60 -8.35
C ASP A 42 -8.75 14.26 -8.43
N LYS A 43 -7.83 13.68 -9.22
CA LYS A 43 -6.44 14.12 -9.41
C LYS A 43 -5.66 14.23 -8.09
N GLN A 44 -5.90 13.27 -7.20
CA GLN A 44 -5.30 13.25 -5.86
C GLN A 44 -4.30 12.10 -5.72
N TYR A 45 -3.20 12.40 -5.02
CA TYR A 45 -2.26 11.37 -4.60
C TYR A 45 -2.61 10.87 -3.21
N LYS A 46 -2.40 9.58 -2.97
CA LYS A 46 -2.55 8.96 -1.66
C LYS A 46 -1.39 8.02 -1.35
N VAL A 47 -1.02 7.90 -0.08
CA VAL A 47 -0.05 6.90 0.40
C VAL A 47 -0.76 5.91 1.29
N LEU A 48 -0.84 4.67 0.84
CA LEU A 48 -1.25 3.54 1.67
C LEU A 48 -0.02 3.07 2.44
N SER A 49 -0.13 2.95 3.76
CA SER A 49 0.99 2.44 4.55
C SER A 49 0.56 1.44 5.62
N MET A 50 1.19 0.28 5.58
CA MET A 50 0.86 -0.93 6.31
C MET A 50 1.98 -1.26 7.29
N ALA A 51 1.70 -1.22 8.60
CA ALA A 51 2.67 -1.58 9.64
C ALA A 51 2.44 -3.01 10.14
N TYR A 52 3.52 -3.69 10.53
CA TYR A 52 3.42 -4.96 11.26
C TYR A 52 2.89 -4.72 12.70
N PRO A 53 1.98 -5.57 13.22
CA PRO A 53 1.39 -6.75 12.58
C PRO A 53 0.41 -6.37 11.48
N PHE A 54 0.52 -7.03 10.32
CA PHE A 54 -0.24 -6.70 9.12
C PHE A 54 -1.69 -7.19 9.20
N GLY A 55 -2.49 -6.58 10.08
CA GLY A 55 -3.87 -6.96 10.35
C GLY A 55 -4.83 -5.77 10.39
N PRO A 56 -6.14 -6.05 10.60
CA PRO A 56 -7.17 -5.02 10.66
C PRO A 56 -6.81 -3.91 11.64
N GLY A 57 -6.87 -2.65 11.19
CA GLY A 57 -6.62 -1.47 12.04
C GLY A 57 -5.17 -0.96 12.07
N HIS A 58 -4.23 -1.65 11.41
CA HIS A 58 -2.82 -1.22 11.31
C HIS A 58 -2.50 -0.48 9.99
N HIS A 59 -3.43 -0.47 9.05
CA HIS A 59 -3.27 0.23 7.78
C HIS A 59 -3.69 1.68 7.96
N LYS A 60 -2.90 2.59 7.39
CA LYS A 60 -3.22 4.01 7.33
C LYS A 60 -3.09 4.50 5.92
N ILE A 61 -3.81 5.57 5.64
CA ILE A 61 -3.78 6.28 4.37
C ILE A 61 -3.50 7.75 4.65
N LEU A 62 -2.70 8.35 3.79
CA LEU A 62 -2.46 9.79 3.72
C LEU A 62 -2.95 10.27 2.37
N THR A 63 -3.57 11.44 2.30
CA THR A 63 -4.00 12.07 1.04
C THR A 63 -3.25 13.39 0.87
N PHE A 64 -2.74 13.66 -0.33
CA PHE A 64 -2.03 14.90 -0.66
C PHE A 64 -3.01 15.92 -1.24
N GLY A 65 -2.87 17.18 -0.82
CA GLY A 65 -3.67 18.31 -1.29
C GLY A 65 -3.44 19.54 -0.42
N ASP A 66 -4.22 20.59 -0.65
CA ASP A 66 -4.06 21.92 -0.03
C ASP A 66 -4.52 21.99 1.44
N GLY A 67 -4.82 20.85 2.07
CA GLY A 67 -5.22 20.74 3.47
C GLY A 67 -4.18 20.04 4.34
N ASP A 68 -4.51 19.88 5.63
CA ASP A 68 -3.63 19.20 6.58
C ASP A 68 -3.38 17.73 6.18
N MET A 69 -2.13 17.43 5.84
CA MET A 69 -1.66 16.08 5.61
C MET A 69 -1.74 15.29 6.92
N THR A 70 -2.78 14.47 7.07
CA THR A 70 -2.98 13.65 8.29
C THR A 70 -3.17 12.17 7.96
N TRP A 71 -2.54 11.33 8.76
CA TRP A 71 -2.70 9.88 8.64
C TRP A 71 -4.01 9.44 9.26
N ARG A 72 -4.86 8.77 8.47
CA ARG A 72 -6.10 8.17 8.99
C ARG A 72 -6.08 6.65 8.85
N LYS A 73 -6.71 5.97 9.82
CA LYS A 73 -6.82 4.51 9.81
C LYS A 73 -7.77 4.07 8.71
N ILE A 74 -7.46 2.95 8.07
CA ILE A 74 -8.35 2.26 7.15
C ILE A 74 -8.40 0.78 7.49
N LYS A 75 -9.50 0.13 7.10
CA LYS A 75 -9.72 -1.29 7.35
C LYS A 75 -9.40 -2.08 6.09
N CYS A 76 -8.49 -3.04 6.20
CA CYS A 76 -8.37 -4.15 5.26
C CYS A 76 -8.88 -5.41 5.95
N THR A 77 -9.79 -6.12 5.31
CA THR A 77 -10.41 -7.33 5.87
C THR A 77 -9.47 -8.53 5.81
N LEU A 78 -8.56 -8.55 4.85
CA LEU A 78 -7.59 -9.62 4.68
C LEU A 78 -6.28 -9.26 5.37
N ARG A 79 -5.89 -10.08 6.35
CA ARG A 79 -4.55 -10.07 6.93
C ARG A 79 -3.57 -10.59 5.87
N HIS A 80 -2.47 -9.88 5.61
CA HIS A 80 -1.44 -10.30 4.64
C HIS A 80 -0.15 -9.50 4.82
N GLU A 81 1.00 -10.10 4.58
CA GLU A 81 2.28 -9.38 4.51
C GLU A 81 2.58 -8.96 3.07
N SER A 82 2.99 -7.70 2.82
CA SER A 82 3.43 -7.33 1.47
C SER A 82 4.74 -8.02 1.08
N ARG A 83 4.79 -8.50 -0.16
CA ARG A 83 5.94 -9.19 -0.77
C ARG A 83 6.47 -8.51 -2.04
N SER A 84 5.86 -7.40 -2.47
CA SER A 84 6.32 -6.65 -3.62
C SER A 84 6.22 -5.15 -3.40
N GLU A 85 6.88 -4.39 -4.28
CA GLU A 85 6.51 -3.00 -4.54
C GLU A 85 5.09 -2.94 -5.13
N GLY A 86 4.47 -1.77 -5.02
CA GLY A 86 3.14 -1.54 -5.58
C GLY A 86 3.19 -0.84 -6.92
N ILE A 87 2.28 -1.20 -7.81
CA ILE A 87 2.09 -0.58 -9.12
C ILE A 87 0.71 0.07 -9.14
N CYS A 88 0.64 1.38 -9.37
CA CYS A 88 -0.63 2.08 -9.51
C CYS A 88 -0.98 2.22 -11.00
N ILE A 89 -2.09 1.60 -11.43
CA ILE A 89 -2.59 1.64 -12.80
C ILE A 89 -4.04 2.09 -12.76
N ASN A 90 -4.39 3.15 -13.48
CA ASN A 90 -5.77 3.64 -13.65
C ASN A 90 -6.54 3.79 -12.33
N GLY A 91 -5.92 4.34 -11.28
CA GLY A 91 -6.58 4.55 -9.99
C GLY A 91 -6.65 3.32 -9.09
N VAL A 92 -6.01 2.20 -9.46
CA VAL A 92 -5.93 1.00 -8.65
C VAL A 92 -4.47 0.67 -8.37
N LEU A 93 -4.14 0.53 -7.10
CA LEU A 93 -2.82 0.13 -6.62
C LEU A 93 -2.79 -1.40 -6.45
N TYR A 94 -1.88 -2.06 -7.16
CA TYR A 94 -1.68 -3.51 -7.13
C TYR A 94 -0.38 -3.86 -6.41
N TYR A 95 -0.41 -4.83 -5.50
CA TYR A 95 0.79 -5.40 -4.88
C TYR A 95 0.57 -6.86 -4.48
N LEU A 96 1.65 -7.63 -4.34
CA LEU A 96 1.60 -9.02 -3.90
C LEU A 96 1.53 -9.11 -2.38
N GLY A 97 0.56 -9.85 -1.86
CA GLY A 97 0.41 -10.20 -0.46
C GLY A 97 0.68 -11.68 -0.19
N ASP A 98 1.30 -11.98 0.95
CA ASP A 98 1.48 -13.32 1.50
C ASP A 98 0.53 -13.51 2.69
N THR A 99 -0.34 -14.51 2.58
CA THR A 99 -1.39 -14.81 3.55
C THR A 99 -1.01 -15.99 4.46
N SER A 100 0.21 -16.54 4.37
CA SER A 100 0.64 -17.71 5.14
C SER A 100 0.48 -17.56 6.66
N GLN A 101 0.66 -16.34 7.19
CA GLN A 101 0.45 -16.03 8.61
C GLN A 101 -1.02 -16.03 9.05
N CYS A 102 -1.96 -16.24 8.13
CA CYS A 102 -3.41 -16.25 8.37
C CYS A 102 -4.00 -17.66 8.41
N VAL A 103 -3.24 -18.66 7.91
CA VAL A 103 -3.69 -20.05 7.77
C VAL A 103 -3.90 -20.73 9.14
N HIS A 104 -3.37 -20.16 10.23
CA HIS A 104 -3.54 -20.69 11.58
C HIS A 104 -4.78 -20.20 12.33
N TYR A 105 -5.58 -19.29 11.76
CA TYR A 105 -6.73 -18.70 12.44
C TYR A 105 -7.95 -18.77 11.53
N ASN A 106 -8.80 -19.82 11.65
CA ASN A 106 -10.18 -20.00 11.14
C ASN A 106 -10.71 -19.03 10.05
N ALA A 107 -9.91 -18.69 9.06
CA ALA A 107 -10.25 -17.75 8.02
C ALA A 107 -10.61 -18.56 6.79
N HIS A 108 -11.85 -19.04 6.77
CA HIS A 108 -12.49 -19.76 5.65
C HIS A 108 -12.51 -18.99 4.30
N CYS A 109 -11.79 -17.87 4.16
CA CYS A 109 -11.91 -16.95 3.04
C CYS A 109 -10.73 -16.94 2.06
N VAL A 110 -9.58 -17.54 2.38
CA VAL A 110 -8.44 -17.58 1.44
C VAL A 110 -7.82 -18.97 1.38
N THR A 111 -7.93 -19.59 0.20
CA THR A 111 -7.36 -20.91 -0.11
C THR A 111 -5.90 -20.82 -0.60
N SER A 112 -5.47 -19.65 -1.07
CA SER A 112 -4.16 -19.41 -1.67
C SER A 112 -3.17 -18.76 -0.70
N ARG A 113 -1.92 -19.24 -0.69
CA ARG A 113 -0.81 -18.65 0.09
C ARG A 113 -0.45 -17.22 -0.34
N TYR A 114 -0.75 -16.88 -1.59
CA TYR A 114 -0.45 -15.58 -2.19
C TYR A 114 -1.72 -14.99 -2.82
N VAL A 115 -1.82 -13.67 -2.77
CA VAL A 115 -2.91 -12.90 -3.38
C VAL A 115 -2.34 -11.63 -4.02
N ILE A 116 -2.92 -11.20 -5.15
CA ILE A 116 -2.72 -9.84 -5.63
C ILE A 116 -3.76 -8.96 -4.92
N VAL A 117 -3.29 -8.03 -4.12
CA VAL A 117 -4.13 -7.06 -3.44
C VAL A 117 -4.35 -5.87 -4.35
N CYS A 118 -5.61 -5.50 -4.53
CA CYS A 118 -6.04 -4.37 -5.34
C CYS A 118 -6.64 -3.32 -4.41
N PHE A 119 -5.99 -2.17 -4.29
CA PHE A 119 -6.48 -1.04 -3.51
C PHE A 119 -7.00 0.04 -4.45
N HIS A 120 -8.31 0.22 -4.49
CA HIS A 120 -8.96 1.28 -5.27
C HIS A 120 -8.69 2.63 -4.58
N VAL A 121 -7.86 3.48 -5.16
CA VAL A 121 -7.32 4.69 -4.51
C VAL A 121 -8.42 5.68 -4.14
N ARG A 122 -9.41 5.85 -5.02
CA ARG A 122 -10.53 6.77 -4.80
C ARG A 122 -11.44 6.33 -3.66
N SER A 123 -12.00 5.12 -3.78
CA SER A 123 -12.97 4.58 -2.82
C SER A 123 -12.32 3.99 -1.56
N GLU A 124 -11.01 3.77 -1.61
CA GLU A 124 -10.19 3.21 -0.53
C GLU A 124 -10.64 1.83 -0.08
N LYS A 125 -11.03 1.02 -1.07
CA LYS A 125 -11.53 -0.34 -0.86
C LYS A 125 -10.50 -1.32 -1.37
N PHE A 126 -10.40 -2.43 -0.64
CA PHE A 126 -9.56 -3.55 -1.00
C PHE A 126 -10.38 -4.62 -1.69
N THR A 127 -9.85 -5.12 -2.80
CA THR A 127 -10.29 -6.35 -3.48
C THR A 127 -9.08 -7.26 -3.68
N PHE A 128 -9.32 -8.53 -3.98
CA PHE A 128 -8.26 -9.55 -3.95
C PHE A 128 -8.42 -10.48 -5.15
N ILE A 129 -7.29 -10.79 -5.79
CA ILE A 129 -7.20 -11.79 -6.85
C ILE A 129 -6.33 -12.93 -6.32
N ASN A 130 -6.90 -14.13 -6.27
CA ASN A 130 -6.17 -15.32 -5.84
C ASN A 130 -5.15 -15.72 -6.89
N VAL A 131 -3.95 -16.09 -6.45
CA VAL A 131 -2.91 -16.63 -7.31
C VAL A 131 -2.39 -17.94 -6.72
N GLU A 132 -2.13 -18.94 -7.55
CA GLU A 132 -1.72 -20.26 -7.08
C GLU A 132 -0.30 -20.27 -6.52
N ARG A 133 0.56 -19.38 -7.04
CA ARG A 133 1.99 -19.34 -6.73
C ARG A 133 2.48 -17.91 -6.60
N PHE A 134 3.68 -17.76 -6.05
CA PHE A 134 4.38 -16.49 -6.02
C PHE A 134 4.57 -15.94 -7.44
N CYS A 135 4.30 -14.65 -7.64
CA CYS A 135 4.45 -13.98 -8.92
C CYS A 135 5.06 -12.58 -8.74
N ARG A 136 5.64 -12.02 -9.81
CA ARG A 136 6.16 -10.65 -9.80
C ARG A 136 5.25 -9.75 -10.62
N LEU A 137 4.84 -8.62 -10.05
CA LEU A 137 4.16 -7.58 -10.80
C LEU A 137 5.19 -6.80 -11.63
N ILE A 138 4.92 -6.63 -12.92
CA ILE A 138 5.81 -5.93 -13.86
C ILE A 138 4.96 -4.86 -14.57
N ASN A 139 5.43 -3.60 -14.52
CA ASN A 139 4.83 -2.52 -15.29
C ASN A 139 5.56 -2.37 -16.62
N TYR A 140 4.84 -2.45 -17.74
CA TYR A 140 5.40 -2.30 -19.09
C TYR A 140 5.26 -0.88 -19.66
N ILE A 141 4.73 0.07 -18.88
CA ILE A 141 4.64 1.47 -19.31
C ILE A 141 6.05 2.03 -19.44
N ARG A 142 6.49 2.24 -20.69
CA ARG A 142 7.72 2.98 -21.01
C ARG A 142 7.55 4.40 -20.48
N ALA A 143 8.50 4.86 -19.67
CA ALA A 143 8.67 6.29 -19.43
C ALA A 143 8.97 6.94 -20.79
N ILE A 144 8.08 7.83 -21.23
CA ILE A 144 8.30 8.74 -22.36
C ILE A 144 8.67 10.10 -21.77
#